data_AF-A0ABC8D954-F1
#
_entry.id   AF-A0ABC8D954-F1
#
_cell.length_a   1.000
_cell.length_b   1.000
_cell.length_c   1.000
_cell.angle_alpha   90.00
_cell.angle_beta   90.00
_cell.angle_gamma   90.00
#
_symmetry.space_group_name_H-M   'P 1'
#
loop_
_entity.id
_entity.type
_entity.pdbx_description
1 polymer ?
#
loop_
_entity_poly.entity_id
_entity_poly.type
_entity_poly.pdbx_seq_one_letter_code
_entity_poly.pdbx_strand_id
1 'polypeptide(L)'
;MEALSITLRLDGKDKKFVTPDHITGLLFRKAAKIADDFESQDSERLFTNEQVEFVCNTFGQKFTPDEFEKGIDARLVGRTIYAAAQYVLGNIAEATALLNSEGISSGEEPGE
;
A
#
# COMPACT_ATOMS: atom_id res chain seq x y z
N MET A 1 -0.33 12.92 12.04
CA MET A 1 -0.28 11.45 11.89
C MET A 1 0.93 11.17 11.00
N GLU A 2 1.73 10.14 11.29
CA GLU A 2 2.84 9.80 10.39
C GLU A 2 2.30 9.39 9.02
N ALA A 3 3.02 9.69 7.94
CA ALA A 3 2.59 9.36 6.58
C ALA A 3 3.02 7.93 6.23
N LEU A 4 2.14 7.17 5.60
CA LEU A 4 2.50 5.90 4.97
C LEU A 4 3.12 6.20 3.61
N SER A 5 4.18 5.47 3.24
CA SER A 5 4.85 5.66 1.95
C SER A 5 5.03 4.36 1.18
N ILE A 6 4.87 4.42 -0.13
CA ILE A 6 5.14 3.32 -1.07
C ILE A 6 6.03 3.81 -2.21
N THR A 7 6.72 2.87 -2.86
CA THR A 7 7.52 3.13 -4.06
C THR A 7 6.94 2.34 -5.22
N LEU A 8 6.68 3.01 -6.34
CA LEU A 8 6.27 2.38 -7.60
C LEU A 8 7.34 2.62 -8.66
N ARG A 9 7.68 1.59 -9.43
CA ARG A 9 8.55 1.71 -10.61
C ARG A 9 7.70 2.05 -11.85
N LEU A 10 7.67 3.32 -12.21
CA LEU A 10 6.91 3.86 -13.34
C LEU A 10 7.84 4.48 -14.36
N ASP A 11 7.67 4.15 -15.63
CA ASP A 11 8.52 4.65 -16.73
C ASP A 11 10.03 4.34 -16.52
N GLY A 12 10.32 3.20 -15.90
CA GLY A 12 11.70 2.80 -15.55
C GLY A 12 12.32 3.58 -14.38
N LYS A 13 11.54 4.39 -13.67
CA LYS A 13 12.00 5.18 -12.52
C LYS A 13 11.22 4.86 -11.26
N ASP A 14 11.92 4.82 -10.14
CA ASP A 14 11.31 4.62 -8.84
C ASP A 14 10.71 5.95 -8.35
N LYS A 15 9.39 5.98 -8.16
CA LYS A 15 8.62 7.13 -7.70
C LYS A 15 8.03 6.83 -6.32
N LYS A 16 8.34 7.67 -5.34
CA LYS A 16 7.83 7.55 -3.96
C LYS A 16 6.52 8.33 -3.81
N PHE A 17 5.50 7.68 -3.26
CA PHE A 17 4.21 8.28 -2.94
C PHE A 17 3.96 8.23 -1.44
N VAL A 18 3.34 9.29 -0.91
CA VAL A 18 2.98 9.41 0.52
C VAL A 18 1.51 9.74 0.67
N THR A 19 0.89 9.26 1.74
CA THR A 19 -0.51 9.57 2.09
C THR A 19 -0.69 11.08 2.36
N PRO A 20 -1.91 11.63 2.15
CA PRO A 20 -2.23 13.01 2.51
C PRO A 20 -2.36 13.18 4.04
N ASP A 21 -2.25 14.42 4.52
CA ASP A 21 -2.37 14.75 5.95
C ASP A 21 -3.77 14.47 6.52
N HIS A 22 -4.79 14.47 5.66
CA HIS A 22 -6.18 14.22 6.02
C HIS A 22 -6.76 13.07 5.21
N ILE A 23 -7.08 11.97 5.90
CA ILE A 23 -7.82 10.84 5.34
C ILE A 23 -9.29 11.02 5.67
N THR A 24 -10.15 10.97 4.66
CA THR A 24 -11.59 11.10 4.88
C THR A 24 -12.16 9.85 5.56
N GLY A 25 -13.11 10.04 6.49
CA GLY A 25 -13.81 8.93 7.14
C GLY A 25 -14.60 8.02 6.20
N LEU A 26 -14.81 8.44 4.93
CA LEU A 26 -15.42 7.62 3.88
C LEU A 26 -14.61 6.35 3.61
N LEU A 27 -13.28 6.39 3.79
CA LEU A 27 -12.39 5.26 3.58
C LEU A 27 -12.45 4.23 4.72
N PHE A 28 -12.94 4.61 5.90
CA PHE A 28 -12.91 3.78 7.10
C PHE A 28 -13.68 2.46 6.93
N ARG A 29 -14.91 2.51 6.40
CA ARG A 29 -15.72 1.30 6.19
C ARG A 29 -15.04 0.33 5.21
N LYS A 30 -14.41 0.88 4.16
CA LYS A 30 -13.69 0.09 3.15
C LYS A 30 -12.44 -0.56 3.76
N ALA A 31 -11.68 0.20 4.55
CA ALA A 31 -10.53 -0.30 5.28
C ALA A 31 -10.90 -1.46 6.22
N ALA A 32 -11.98 -1.33 7.00
CA ALA A 32 -12.44 -2.39 7.90
C ALA A 32 -12.80 -3.68 7.16
N LYS A 33 -13.50 -3.57 6.02
CA LYS A 33 -13.82 -4.72 5.17
C LYS A 33 -12.55 -5.39 4.62
N ILE A 34 -11.60 -4.60 4.14
CA ILE A 34 -10.36 -5.11 3.56
C ILE A 34 -9.49 -5.79 4.63
N ALA A 35 -9.43 -5.23 5.85
CA ALA A 35 -8.74 -5.88 6.95
C ALA A 35 -9.37 -7.25 7.27
N ASP A 36 -10.70 -7.32 7.38
CA ASP A 36 -11.42 -8.59 7.56
C ASP A 36 -11.20 -9.58 6.40
N ASP A 37 -11.19 -9.10 5.14
CA ASP A 37 -10.88 -9.94 3.98
C ASP A 37 -9.50 -10.63 4.16
N PHE A 38 -8.47 -9.87 4.53
CA PHE A 38 -7.10 -10.37 4.76
C PHE A 38 -6.95 -11.28 5.98
N GLU A 39 -7.80 -11.13 6.99
CA GLU A 39 -7.83 -11.97 8.18
C GLU A 39 -8.65 -13.27 7.99
N SER A 40 -9.59 -13.28 7.03
CA SER A 40 -10.63 -14.31 6.90
C SER A 40 -10.20 -15.70 6.40
N GLN A 41 -8.92 -15.93 6.10
CA GLN A 41 -8.38 -17.15 5.47
C GLN A 41 -9.02 -17.54 4.12
N ASP A 42 -9.92 -16.72 3.58
CA ASP A 42 -10.60 -16.95 2.31
C ASP A 42 -9.88 -16.18 1.19
N SER A 43 -9.14 -16.92 0.36
CA SER A 43 -8.38 -16.34 -0.74
C SER A 43 -9.25 -15.73 -1.84
N GLU A 44 -10.52 -16.12 -1.96
CA GLU A 44 -11.43 -15.58 -2.99
C GLU A 44 -11.79 -14.11 -2.72
N ARG A 45 -11.60 -13.65 -1.47
CA ARG A 45 -11.85 -12.27 -1.05
C ARG A 45 -10.66 -11.34 -1.29
N LEU A 46 -9.51 -11.87 -1.68
CA LEU A 46 -8.26 -11.11 -1.81
C LEU A 46 -7.98 -10.66 -3.24
N PHE A 47 -7.17 -9.61 -3.35
CA PHE A 47 -6.63 -9.07 -4.60
C PHE A 47 -7.71 -8.63 -5.59
N THR A 48 -8.76 -7.99 -5.08
CA THR A 48 -9.86 -7.47 -5.89
C THR A 48 -9.56 -6.08 -6.43
N ASN A 49 -10.20 -5.69 -7.54
CA ASN A 49 -10.09 -4.33 -8.09
C ASN A 49 -10.48 -3.27 -7.04
N GLU A 50 -11.45 -3.57 -6.19
CA GLU A 50 -11.89 -2.67 -5.12
C GLU A 50 -10.77 -2.37 -4.11
N GLN A 51 -9.93 -3.36 -3.80
CA GLN A 51 -8.77 -3.22 -2.92
C GLN A 51 -7.67 -2.38 -3.57
N VAL A 52 -7.44 -2.55 -4.87
CA VAL A 52 -6.49 -1.74 -5.64
C VAL A 52 -6.94 -0.27 -5.71
N GLU A 53 -8.21 -0.03 -6.03
CA GLU A 53 -8.80 1.31 -6.01
C GLU A 53 -8.70 1.95 -4.62
N PHE A 54 -8.89 1.16 -3.57
CA PHE A 54 -8.77 1.64 -2.20
C PHE A 54 -7.37 2.16 -1.89
N VAL A 55 -6.31 1.48 -2.35
CA VAL A 55 -4.93 1.97 -2.22
C VAL A 55 -4.80 3.34 -2.91
N CYS A 56 -5.23 3.47 -4.16
CA CYS A 56 -5.16 4.74 -4.90
C CYS A 56 -5.87 5.88 -4.15
N ASN A 57 -7.05 5.61 -3.61
CA ASN A 57 -7.82 6.58 -2.81
C ASN A 57 -7.10 6.96 -1.50
N THR A 58 -6.48 5.99 -0.82
CA THR A 58 -5.72 6.22 0.42
C THR A 58 -4.53 7.14 0.19
N PHE A 59 -3.89 7.05 -0.99
CA PHE A 59 -2.79 7.95 -1.40
C PHE A 59 -3.27 9.26 -2.05
N GLY A 60 -4.58 9.54 -2.03
CA GLY A 60 -5.14 10.78 -2.56
C GLY A 60 -5.17 10.85 -4.09
N GLN A 61 -5.34 9.71 -4.76
CA GLN A 61 -5.44 9.59 -6.23
C GLN A 61 -4.21 10.13 -6.99
N LYS A 62 -3.01 10.02 -6.38
CA LYS A 62 -1.74 10.44 -7.00
C LYS A 62 -1.24 9.50 -8.11
N PHE A 63 -1.87 8.32 -8.23
CA PHE A 63 -1.65 7.31 -9.25
C PHE A 63 -2.97 6.56 -9.47
N THR A 64 -3.08 5.92 -10.63
CA THR A 64 -4.22 5.09 -11.03
C THR A 64 -4.07 3.63 -10.58
N PRO A 65 -5.16 2.83 -10.58
CA PRO A 65 -5.08 1.38 -10.37
C PRO A 65 -4.08 0.69 -11.29
N ASP A 66 -4.07 1.05 -12.57
CA ASP A 66 -3.17 0.49 -13.58
C ASP A 66 -1.69 0.85 -13.31
N GLU A 67 -1.41 2.09 -12.91
CA GLU A 67 -0.06 2.49 -12.47
C GLU A 67 0.36 1.77 -11.19
N PHE A 68 -0.56 1.56 -10.25
CA PHE A 68 -0.26 0.78 -9.06
C PHE A 68 0.13 -0.65 -9.43
N GLU A 69 -0.70 -1.36 -10.19
CA GLU A 69 -0.48 -2.76 -10.56
C GLU A 69 0.76 -2.95 -11.42
N LYS A 70 1.06 -2.02 -12.34
CA LYS A 70 2.27 -2.07 -13.18
C LYS A 70 3.54 -1.68 -12.41
N GLY A 71 3.41 -0.80 -11.43
CA GLY A 71 4.54 -0.16 -10.76
C GLY A 71 4.96 -0.83 -9.45
N ILE A 72 4.06 -1.52 -8.75
CA ILE A 72 4.36 -2.18 -7.48
C ILE A 72 5.15 -3.48 -7.71
N ASP A 73 6.08 -3.80 -6.80
CA ASP A 73 6.64 -5.15 -6.75
C ASP A 73 5.53 -6.15 -6.38
N ALA A 74 5.34 -7.18 -7.21
CA ALA A 74 4.30 -8.19 -6.99
C ALA A 74 4.37 -8.84 -5.59
N ARG A 75 5.57 -8.96 -5.00
CA ARG A 75 5.79 -9.50 -3.65
C ARG A 75 5.26 -8.59 -2.54
N LEU A 76 4.99 -7.32 -2.86
CA LEU A 76 4.52 -6.29 -1.93
C LEU A 76 3.04 -5.97 -2.07
N VAL A 77 2.34 -6.47 -3.10
CA VAL A 77 0.92 -6.10 -3.38
C VAL A 77 0.03 -6.32 -2.16
N GLY A 78 0.01 -7.55 -1.63
CA GLY A 78 -0.84 -7.89 -0.48
C GLY A 78 -0.49 -7.08 0.77
N ARG A 79 0.81 -6.94 1.07
CA ARG A 79 1.28 -6.13 2.21
C ARG A 79 0.88 -4.67 2.05
N THR A 80 0.92 -4.13 0.84
CA THR A 80 0.57 -2.74 0.55
C THR A 80 -0.91 -2.47 0.72
N ILE A 81 -1.77 -3.37 0.21
CA ILE A 81 -3.21 -3.28 0.39
C ILE A 81 -3.57 -3.35 1.88
N TYR A 82 -3.03 -4.34 2.59
CA TYR A 82 -3.31 -4.53 4.02
C TYR A 82 -2.75 -3.38 4.88
N ALA A 83 -1.53 -2.90 4.60
CA ALA A 83 -0.96 -1.74 5.27
C ALA A 83 -1.79 -0.47 5.05
N ALA A 84 -2.31 -0.25 3.83
CA ALA A 84 -3.20 0.88 3.56
C ALA A 84 -4.49 0.78 4.40
N ALA A 85 -5.06 -0.42 4.56
CA ALA A 85 -6.22 -0.63 5.40
C ALA A 85 -5.91 -0.35 6.88
N GLN A 86 -4.84 -0.93 7.41
CA GLN A 86 -4.40 -0.72 8.79
C GLN A 86 -4.10 0.76 9.08
N TYR A 87 -3.50 1.47 8.11
CA TYR A 87 -3.24 2.89 8.22
C TYR A 87 -4.52 3.72 8.36
N VAL A 88 -5.53 3.46 7.53
CA VAL A 88 -6.84 4.13 7.58
C VAL A 88 -7.61 3.78 8.86
N LEU A 89 -7.41 2.58 9.41
CA LEU A 89 -7.97 2.17 10.71
C LEU A 89 -7.26 2.83 11.91
N GLY A 90 -6.16 3.55 11.69
CA GLY A 90 -5.39 4.22 12.74
C GLY A 90 -4.27 3.35 13.34
N ASN A 91 -4.04 2.15 12.79
CA ASN A 91 -2.98 1.24 13.22
C ASN A 91 -1.65 1.59 12.53
N ILE A 92 -1.16 2.81 12.76
CA ILE A 92 -0.03 3.40 12.03
C ILE A 92 1.25 2.59 12.18
N ALA A 93 1.55 2.11 13.40
CA ALA A 93 2.75 1.32 13.66
C ALA A 93 2.75 -0.01 12.89
N GLU A 94 1.59 -0.68 12.82
CA GLU A 94 1.44 -1.94 12.08
C GLU A 94 1.57 -1.70 10.57
N ALA A 95 0.89 -0.68 10.05
CA ALA A 95 0.98 -0.30 8.63
C ALA A 95 2.43 -0.03 8.20
N THR A 96 3.18 0.71 9.02
CA THR A 96 4.60 1.00 8.76
C THR A 96 5.46 -0.27 8.85
N ALA A 97 5.21 -1.15 9.82
CA ALA A 97 5.95 -2.40 9.95
C ALA A 97 5.75 -3.36 8.76
N LEU A 98 4.53 -3.43 8.23
CA LEU A 98 4.18 -4.26 7.06
C LEU A 98 4.97 -3.86 5.79
N LEU A 99 5.31 -2.57 5.65
CA LEU A 99 6.06 -2.04 4.51
C LEU A 99 7.57 -2.03 4.74
N ASN A 100 8.01 -1.83 5.98
CA ASN A 100 9.43 -1.74 6.35
C ASN A 100 10.06 -3.09 6.71
N SER A 101 9.31 -4.20 6.67
CA SER A 101 9.86 -5.54 6.85
C SER A 101 10.70 -5.94 5.63
N GLU A 102 11.89 -5.35 5.54
CA GLU A 102 12.95 -5.71 4.60
C GLU A 102 13.49 -7.13 4.90
N GLY A 103 14.10 -7.83 3.95
CA GLY A 103 14.76 -7.21 2.79
C GLY A 103 15.02 -8.10 1.60
N ILE A 104 15.16 -7.40 0.47
CA ILE A 104 16.33 -7.56 -0.38
C ILE A 104 16.90 -6.16 -0.57
N SER A 105 18.10 -5.99 -0.01
CA SER A 105 19.07 -4.93 -0.26
C SER A 105 19.00 -4.46 -1.72
N SER A 106 18.67 -3.19 -1.93
CA SER A 106 19.10 -2.51 -3.15
C SER A 106 20.61 -2.40 -3.04
N GLY A 107 21.32 -3.23 -3.80
CA GLY A 107 22.77 -3.17 -3.89
C GLY A 107 23.21 -1.82 -4.41
N GLU A 108 23.61 -0.93 -3.49
CA GLU A 108 24.66 0.04 -3.77
C GLU A 108 25.98 -0.72 -3.62
N GLU A 109 26.54 -1.17 -4.74
CA GLU A 109 27.98 -1.40 -4.80
C GLU A 109 28.69 -0.08 -4.46
N PRO A 110 29.62 -0.03 -3.50
CA PRO A 110 30.53 1.08 -3.39
C PRO A 110 31.44 1.02 -4.63
N GLY A 111 31.25 1.94 -5.56
CA GLY A 111 32.20 2.19 -6.63
C GLY A 111 33.51 2.72 -6.05
N GLU A 112 34.59 2.00 -6.36
CA GLU A 112 36.04 2.29 -6.23
C GLU A 112 36.62 2.74 -4.88
#